data_AF-K1TUC3-F1
#
_entry.id   AF-K1TUC3-F1
#
_cell.length_a   1.000
_cell.length_b   1.000
_cell.length_c   1.000
_cell.angle_alpha   90.00
_cell.angle_beta   90.00
_cell.angle_gamma   90.00
#
_symmetry.space_group_name_H-M   'P 1'
#
loop_
_entity.id
_entity.type
_entity.pdbx_description
1 polymer ?
#
loop_
_entity_poly.entity_id
_entity_poly.type
_entity_poly.pdbx_seq_one_letter_code
_entity_poly.pdbx_strand_id
1 'polypeptide(L)' 'KGSFKRIGMPDEFAVLGTPDEIYHYYGMDRDGIVNVLTKMLQLGK' A
#
# COMPACT_ATOMS: atom_id res chain seq x y z
N LYS A 1 8.58 -21.07 5.68
CA LYS A 1 9.03 -19.98 4.77
C LYS A 1 7.96 -18.90 4.83
N GLY A 2 8.23 -17.73 5.41
CA GLY A 2 7.23 -16.67 5.57
C GLY A 2 6.96 -15.96 4.24
N SER A 3 5.73 -15.47 4.05
CA SER A 3 5.39 -14.56 2.95
C SER A 3 5.61 -13.13 3.44
N PHE A 4 6.40 -12.35 2.70
CA PHE A 4 6.72 -10.96 3.05
C PHE A 4 6.56 -10.05 1.83
N LYS A 5 5.93 -8.89 2.02
CA LYS A 5 5.75 -7.86 1.00
C LYS A 5 6.21 -6.52 1.57
N ARG A 6 7.05 -5.80 0.82
CA ARG A 6 7.43 -4.42 1.12
C ARG A 6 6.34 -3.46 0.62
N ILE A 7 5.93 -2.53 1.46
CA ILE A 7 5.02 -1.42 1.15
C ILE A 7 5.82 -0.13 1.38
N GLY A 8 5.74 0.80 0.44
CA GLY A 8 6.47 2.05 0.48
C GLY A 8 6.31 2.84 -0.80
N MET A 9 6.91 4.03 -0.83
CA MET A 9 6.88 4.89 -2.01
C MET A 9 7.63 4.24 -3.17
N PRO A 10 7.12 4.34 -4.40
CA PRO A 10 7.86 3.98 -5.60
C PRO A 10 9.05 4.93 -5.80
N ASP A 11 10.04 4.47 -6.58
CA ASP A 11 11.22 5.26 -6.96
C ASP A 11 10.86 6.22 -8.11
N GLU A 12 10.05 7.23 -7.79
CA GLU A 12 9.59 8.27 -8.70
C GLU A 12 9.29 9.56 -7.92
N PHE A 13 9.11 10.67 -8.62
CA PHE A 13 8.66 11.90 -7.98
C PHE A 13 7.23 11.76 -7.46
N ALA A 14 7.00 12.24 -6.24
CA ALA A 14 5.69 12.23 -5.62
C ALA A 14 4.73 13.25 -6.26
N VAL A 15 3.44 12.93 -6.24
CA VAL A 15 2.37 13.88 -6.54
C VAL A 15 2.29 15.00 -5.48
N LEU A 16 1.72 16.14 -5.86
CA LEU A 16 1.49 17.27 -4.95
C LEU A 16 0.20 17.09 -4.18
N GLY A 17 0.26 17.25 -2.85
CA GLY A 17 -0.90 17.15 -1.96
C GLY A 17 -0.48 17.15 -0.50
N THR A 18 -1.44 16.93 0.38
CA THR A 18 -1.16 16.66 1.79
C THR A 18 -0.52 15.27 1.96
N PRO A 19 0.24 15.02 3.05
CA PRO A 19 0.81 13.69 3.30
C PRO A 19 -0.23 12.56 3.30
N ASP A 20 -1.42 12.81 3.85
CA ASP A 20 -2.50 11.80 3.89
C ASP A 20 -3.02 11.46 2.49
N GLU A 21 -3.22 12.48 1.63
CA GLU A 21 -3.63 12.27 0.23
C GLU A 21 -2.56 11.54 -0.57
N ILE A 22 -1.28 11.90 -0.37
CA ILE A 22 -0.14 11.25 -1.02
C ILE A 22 -0.05 9.78 -0.58
N TYR A 23 -0.18 9.49 0.72
CA TYR A 23 -0.13 8.13 1.23
C TYR A 23 -1.33 7.30 0.78
N HIS A 24 -2.52 7.88 0.73
CA HIS A 24 -3.69 7.22 0.18
C HIS A 24 -3.48 6.88 -1.31
N TYR A 25 -2.97 7.83 -2.10
CA TYR A 25 -2.66 7.62 -3.52
C TYR A 25 -1.69 6.46 -3.75
N TYR A 26 -0.64 6.35 -2.93
CA TYR A 26 0.33 5.25 -3.01
C TYR A 26 -0.08 3.97 -2.26
N GLY A 27 -1.27 3.93 -1.66
CA GLY A 27 -1.74 2.76 -0.90
C GLY A 27 -0.90 2.45 0.34
N MET A 28 -0.30 3.49 0.93
CA MET A 28 0.49 3.44 2.15
C MET A 28 -0.32 3.73 3.41
N ASP A 29 -1.61 4.01 3.24
CA ASP A 29 -2.56 4.20 4.32
C ASP A 29 -3.17 2.86 4.79
N ARG A 30 -4.12 2.94 5.73
CA ARG A 30 -4.79 1.77 6.29
C ARG A 30 -5.46 0.92 5.20
N ASP A 31 -6.14 1.57 4.26
CA ASP A 31 -6.93 0.88 3.24
C ASP A 31 -6.02 0.16 2.25
N GLY A 32 -4.92 0.80 1.83
CA GLY A 32 -3.89 0.17 1.00
C GLY A 32 -3.23 -1.03 1.68
N ILE A 33 -2.90 -0.93 2.96
CA ILE A 33 -2.32 -2.04 3.73
C ILE A 33 -3.30 -3.22 3.84
N VAL A 34 -4.57 -2.96 4.15
CA VAL A 34 -5.62 -3.99 4.22
C VAL A 34 -5.77 -4.68 2.86
N ASN A 35 -5.77 -3.93 1.76
CA ASN A 35 -5.84 -4.49 0.41
C ASN A 35 -4.66 -5.41 0.09
N VAL A 36 -3.43 -5.04 0.49
CA VAL A 36 -2.25 -5.90 0.32
C VAL A 36 -2.39 -7.18 1.16
N LEU A 37 -2.82 -7.06 2.41
CA LEU A 37 -3.00 -8.21 3.31
C LEU A 37 -4.07 -9.18 2.78
N THR A 38 -5.22 -8.68 2.34
CA THR A 38 -6.29 -9.50 1.74
C THR A 38 -5.77 -10.30 0.54
N LYS A 39 -4.96 -9.68 -0.33
CA LYS A 39 -4.32 -10.35 -1.46
C LYS A 39 -3.29 -11.39 -1.01
N MET A 40 -2.48 -11.09 0.01
CA MET A 40 -1.47 -12.01 0.54
C MET A 40 -2.09 -13.24 1.21
N LEU A 41 -3.22 -13.06 1.90
CA LEU A 41 -3.93 -14.11 2.60
C LEU A 41 -4.97 -14.83 1.73
N GLN A 42 -5.14 -14.41 0.47
CA GLN A 42 -6.15 -14.92 -0.45
C GLN A 42 -7.58 -14.87 0.13
N LEU A 43 -7.87 -13.85 0.95
CA LEU A 43 -9.16 -13.67 1.64
C LEU A 43 -10.29 -13.16 0.73
N GLY A 44 -10.21 -13.47 -0.56
CA GLY A 44 -11.17 -13.11 -1.60
C GLY A 44 -11.00 -14.02 -2.80
N LYS A 45 -11.72 -15.13 -2.76
CA LYS A 45 -12.20 -15.86 -3.95
C LYS A 45 -13.71 -15.78 -3.94
#